data_AF-A0A3N0BVP1-F1
#
_entry.id   AF-A0A3N0BVP1-F1
#
_cell.length_a   1.000
_cell.length_b   1.000
_cell.length_c   1.000
_cell.angle_alpha   90.00
_cell.angle_beta   90.00
_cell.angle_gamma   90.00
#
_symmetry.space_group_name_H-M   'P 1'
#
loop_
_entity.id
_entity.type
_entity.pdbx_description
1 polymer ?
#
loop_
_entity_poly.entity_id
_entity_poly.type
_entity_poly.pdbx_seq_one_letter_code
_entity_poly.pdbx_strand_id
1 'polypeptide(L)' 'MESLEVLIDTPEELYEVLNEAEALLRQAAMTHGSAGIRVTRHDPARYTFELSDTVPFGETWEHTGQ' A
#
# COMPACT_ATOMS: atom_id res chain seq x y z
N MET A 1 -12.20 0.48 -6.43
CA MET A 1 -11.15 0.68 -5.42
C MET A 1 -9.86 0.19 -6.04
N GLU A 2 -8.88 1.07 -6.17
CA GLU A 2 -7.58 0.73 -6.76
C GLU A 2 -6.75 -0.05 -5.74
N SER A 3 -6.15 -1.15 -6.18
CA SER A 3 -5.32 -2.01 -5.34
C SER A 3 -4.16 -2.58 -6.15
N LEU A 4 -3.01 -2.72 -5.49
CA LEU A 4 -1.79 -3.30 -6.05
C LEU A 4 -1.33 -4.45 -5.15
N GLU A 5 -1.09 -5.61 -5.75
CA GLU A 5 -0.38 -6.70 -5.08
C GLU A 5 1.11 -6.60 -5.37
N VAL A 6 1.91 -6.76 -4.32
CA VAL A 6 3.36 -6.62 -4.34
C VAL A 6 3.98 -7.91 -3.83
N LEU A 7 4.90 -8.46 -4.62
CA LEU A 7 5.71 -9.61 -4.27
C LEU A 7 7.16 -9.17 -4.12
N ILE A 8 7.80 -9.61 -3.05
CA ILE A 8 9.18 -9.30 -2.72
C ILE A 8 10.03 -10.52 -3.03
N ASP A 9 10.94 -10.39 -4.00
CA ASP A 9 11.85 -11.47 -4.39
C ASP A 9 13.00 -11.59 -3.39
N THR A 10 13.58 -10.45 -2.99
CA THR A 10 14.68 -10.38 -2.02
C THR A 10 14.35 -9.42 -0.88
N PRO A 11 14.79 -9.70 0.36
CA PRO A 11 14.54 -8.81 1.50
C PRO A 11 15.21 -7.44 1.35
N GLU A 12 16.22 -7.32 0.49
CA GLU A 12 16.94 -6.07 0.21
C GLU A 12 16.08 -5.08 -0.59
N GLU A 13 15.22 -5.58 -1.47
CA GLU A 13 14.31 -4.76 -2.29
C GLU A 13 13.01 -4.39 -1.57
N LEU A 14 12.76 -4.96 -0.39
CA LEU A 14 11.53 -4.74 0.38
C LEU A 14 11.17 -3.25 0.48
N TYR A 15 12.09 -2.42 0.94
CA TYR A 15 11.80 -1.01 1.15
C TYR A 15 11.54 -0.27 -0.16
N GLU A 16 12.30 -0.58 -1.21
CA GLU A 16 12.16 0.07 -2.52
C GLU A 16 10.82 -0.26 -3.17
N VAL A 17 10.48 -1.55 -3.21
CA VAL A 17 9.24 -2.03 -3.83
C VAL A 17 8.00 -1.53 -3.07
N LEU A 18 8.03 -1.54 -1.72
CA LEU A 18 6.93 -0.99 -0.92
C LEU A 18 6.77 0.53 -1.12
N ASN A 19 7.88 1.26 -1.23
CA ASN A 19 7.84 2.71 -1.47
C ASN A 19 7.32 3.04 -2.88
N GLU A 20 7.71 2.28 -3.90
CA GLU A 20 7.18 2.43 -5.25
C GLU A 20 5.67 2.18 -5.31
N ALA A 21 5.21 1.10 -4.67
CA ALA A 21 3.80 0.77 -4.56
C ALA A 21 2.98 1.87 -3.86
N GLU A 22 3.51 2.42 -2.76
CA GLU A 22 2.89 3.55 -2.07
C GLU A 22 2.81 4.79 -2.98
N ALA A 23 3.89 5.12 -3.68
CA ALA A 23 3.94 6.29 -4.55
C ALA A 23 2.93 6.22 -5.70
N LEU A 24 2.74 5.03 -6.28
CA LEU A 24 1.73 4.80 -7.32
C LEU A 24 0.31 5.03 -6.79
N LEU A 25 -0.03 4.45 -5.64
CA LEU A 25 -1.34 4.60 -5.04
C LEU A 25 -1.57 6.01 -4.48
N ARG A 26 -0.53 6.70 -4.00
CA ARG A 26 -0.63 8.09 -3.55
C ARG A 26 -0.99 9.01 -4.72
N GLN A 27 -0.44 8.77 -5.91
CA GLN A 27 -0.81 9.51 -7.12
C GLN A 27 -2.26 9.23 -7.55
N ALA A 28 -2.70 7.97 -7.45
CA ALA A 28 -4.10 7.62 -7.66
C ALA A 28 -5.03 8.31 -6.64
N ALA A 29 -4.67 8.28 -5.36
CA ALA A 29 -5.40 8.92 -4.28
C ALA A 29 -5.55 10.43 -4.48
N MET A 30 -4.52 11.11 -4.99
CA MET A 30 -4.59 12.55 -5.31
C MET A 30 -5.65 12.87 -6.37
N THR A 31 -5.93 11.95 -7.28
CA THR A 31 -6.99 12.12 -8.30
C THR A 31 -8.39 12.08 -7.66
N HIS A 32 -8.58 11.24 -6.64
CA HIS A 32 -9.86 11.05 -5.95
C HIS A 32 -10.03 11.96 -4.72
N GLY A 33 -8.92 12.40 -4.11
CA GLY A 33 -8.85 13.34 -2.99
C GLY A 33 -9.52 12.90 -1.69
N SER A 34 -9.92 11.63 -1.56
CA SER A 34 -10.85 11.20 -0.49
C SER A 34 -10.40 9.96 0.30
N ALA A 35 -9.41 9.20 -0.17
CA ALA A 35 -8.99 7.95 0.47
C ALA A 35 -7.48 7.95 0.79
N GLY A 36 -7.12 7.36 1.93
CA GLY A 36 -5.74 7.00 2.27
C GLY A 36 -5.35 5.64 1.71
N ILE A 37 -4.17 5.15 2.09
CA ILE A 37 -3.62 3.87 1.62
C ILE A 37 -3.63 2.88 2.78
N ARG A 38 -4.27 1.73 2.59
CA ARG A 38 -4.17 0.58 3.50
C ARG A 38 -3.16 -0.41 2.93
N VAL A 39 -2.22 -0.82 3.76
CA VAL A 39 -1.25 -1.87 3.46
C VAL A 39 -1.62 -3.11 4.25
N THR A 40 -1.83 -4.24 3.58
CA THR A 40 -2.11 -5.53 4.21
C THR A 40 -0.92 -6.44 3.95
N ARG A 41 -0.23 -6.84 5.01
CA ARG A 41 0.84 -7.84 4.93
C ARG A 41 0.22 -9.23 5.06
N HIS A 42 0.31 -10.04 4.00
CA HIS A 42 -0.16 -11.43 4.03
C HIS A 42 0.94 -12.36 4.54
N ASP A 43 2.16 -12.15 4.06
CA ASP A 43 3.35 -12.94 4.38
C ASP A 43 4.60 -12.03 4.32
N PRO A 44 5.79 -12.49 4.76
CA PRO A 44 7.01 -11.67 4.70
C PRO A 44 7.40 -11.16 3.32
N ALA A 45 6.91 -11.81 2.25
CA ALA A 45 7.20 -11.47 0.87
C ALA A 45 5.96 -11.01 0.09
N ARG A 46 4.78 -10.89 0.72
CA ARG A 46 3.53 -10.58 0.01
C ARG A 46 2.74 -9.49 0.74
N TYR A 47 2.48 -8.42 0.01
CA TYR A 47 1.77 -7.25 0.49
C TYR A 47 0.67 -6.86 -0.51
N THR A 48 -0.42 -6.32 0.01
CA THR A 48 -1.44 -5.65 -0.81
C THR A 48 -1.55 -4.20 -0.35
N PHE A 49 -1.50 -3.29 -1.29
CA PHE A 49 -1.78 -1.88 -1.06
C PHE A 49 -3.13 -1.56 -1.71
N GLU A 50 -4.02 -0.89 -1.00
CA GLU A 50 -5.34 -0.52 -1.51
C GLU A 50 -5.70 0.91 -1.11
N LEU A 51 -6.40 1.64 -1.98
CA LEU A 51 -7.08 2.86 -1.56
C LEU A 51 -8.26 2.51 -0.69
N SER A 52 -8.32 3.12 0.51
CA SER A 52 -9.32 2.80 1.50
C SER A 52 -9.87 4.05 2.17
N ASP A 53 -11.19 4.21 2.16
CA ASP A 53 -11.91 5.24 2.92
C ASP A 53 -11.79 5.06 4.44
N THR A 54 -11.33 3.90 4.91
CA THR A 54 -11.06 3.68 6.33
C THR A 54 -9.71 4.26 6.77
N VAL A 55 -8.87 4.68 5.81
CA VAL A 55 -7.60 5.36 6.07
C VAL A 55 -7.75 6.82 5.66
N PRO A 56 -7.41 7.79 6.52
CA PRO A 56 -7.52 9.20 6.16
C PRO A 56 -6.63 9.57 4.97
N PHE A 57 -7.11 10.48 4.13
CA PHE A 57 -6.34 10.96 2.98
C PHE A 57 -4.97 11.53 3.43
N GLY A 58 -3.92 11.09 2.74
CA GLY A 58 -2.53 11.46 3.04
C GLY A 58 -1.82 10.49 3.99
N GLU A 59 -2.54 9.60 4.65
CA GLU A 59 -1.99 8.58 5.54
C GLU A 59 -1.84 7.21 4.84
N THR A 60 -0.87 6.44 5.32
CA THR A 60 -0.65 5.03 4.97
C THR A 60 -0.69 4.22 6.25
N TRP A 61 -1.61 3.27 6.38
CA TRP A 61 -1.72 2.41 7.57
C TRP A 61 -1.44 0.96 7.21
N GLU A 62 -0.45 0.35 7.88
CA GLU A 62 -0.21 -1.09 7.78
C GLU A 62 -1.12 -1.84 8.74
N HIS A 63 -1.91 -2.76 8.20
CA HIS A 63 -2.69 -3.72 8.95
C HIS A 63 -1.96 -5.06 8.92
N THR A 64 -1.30 -5.38 10.03
CA THR A 64 -0.88 -6.74 10.33
C THR A 64 -2.13 -7.48 10.82
N GLY A 65 -2.68 -8.38 10.00
CA GLY A 65 -3.75 -9.27 10.46
C GLY A 65 -3.27 -10.02 11.71
N GLN A 66 -4.03 -9.94 12.80
CA GLN A 66 -3.82 -10.76 13.99
C GLN A 66 -4.25 -12.20 13.73
#